data_AF-A0A815QCN9-F1
#
_entry.id   AF-A0A815QCN9-F1
#
_cell.length_a   1.000
_cell.length_b   1.000
_cell.length_c   1.000
_cell.angle_alpha   90.00
_cell.angle_beta   90.00
_cell.angle_gamma   90.00
#
_symmetry.space_group_name_H-M   'P 1'
#
loop_
_entity.id
_entity.type
_entity.pdbx_description
1 polymer ?
#
loop_
_entity_poly.entity_id
_entity_poly.type
_entity_poly.pdbx_seq_one_letter_code
_entity_poly.pdbx_strand_id
1 'polypeptide(L)'
;MTGYEITSFEFRVLLRHYWRKNLNAKAAAKAICDVEGEGTVASRTTQKWFKHFNEGDFDLEDRPHSGRPTVLDEGDLQTALDVEPSSSTRELTEELGVANKTV
;
A
#
# COMPACT_ATOMS: atom_id res chain seq x y z
N MET A 1 -2.29 -2.34 30.40
CA MET A 1 -2.48 -3.29 29.29
C MET A 1 -2.28 -2.52 28.01
N THR A 2 -1.11 -2.66 27.39
CA THR A 2 -0.86 -2.14 26.04
C THR A 2 -1.78 -2.89 25.09
N GLY A 3 -2.68 -2.20 24.40
CA GLY A 3 -3.52 -2.79 23.36
C GLY A 3 -2.62 -3.33 22.26
N TYR A 4 -2.50 -4.64 22.17
CA TYR A 4 -1.81 -5.29 21.07
C TYR A 4 -2.72 -5.19 19.85
N GLU A 5 -2.38 -4.30 18.93
CA GLU A 5 -3.02 -4.22 17.62
C GLU A 5 -2.25 -5.13 16.67
N ILE A 6 -2.94 -6.15 16.15
CA ILE A 6 -2.39 -7.05 15.15
C ILE A 6 -2.06 -6.26 13.87
N THR A 7 -0.84 -6.44 13.36
CA THR A 7 -0.38 -5.74 12.16
C THR A 7 -0.97 -6.36 10.90
N SER A 8 -1.05 -5.58 9.81
CA SER A 8 -1.48 -6.07 8.49
C SER A 8 -0.66 -7.28 8.00
N PHE A 9 0.63 -7.32 8.33
CA PHE A 9 1.50 -8.44 7.97
C PHE A 9 1.12 -9.72 8.74
N GLU A 10 0.92 -9.63 10.05
CA GLU A 10 0.49 -10.76 10.88
C GLU A 10 -0.85 -11.34 10.40
N PHE A 11 -1.80 -10.49 9.99
CA PHE A 11 -3.02 -10.96 9.34
C PHE A 11 -2.77 -11.78 8.09
N ARG A 12 -1.92 -11.29 7.19
CA ARG A 12 -1.62 -11.98 5.93
C ARG A 12 -0.97 -13.33 6.18
N VAL A 13 -0.12 -13.42 7.21
CA VAL A 13 0.45 -14.70 7.68
C VAL A 13 -0.65 -15.65 8.16
N LEU A 14 -1.58 -15.19 9.01
CA LEU A 14 -2.71 -16.02 9.48
C LEU A 14 -3.61 -16.47 8.32
N LEU A 15 -3.91 -15.58 7.37
CA LEU A 15 -4.70 -15.89 6.18
C LEU A 15 -4.01 -16.95 5.33
N ARG A 16 -2.69 -16.84 5.10
CA ARG A 16 -1.91 -17.83 4.35
C ARG A 16 -1.92 -19.19 5.04
N HIS A 17 -1.82 -19.21 6.37
CA HIS A 17 -1.89 -20.43 7.18
C HIS A 17 -3.23 -21.15 7.00
N TYR A 18 -4.34 -20.43 7.16
CA TYR A 18 -5.68 -21.01 6.99
C TYR A 18 -5.98 -21.41 5.55
N TRP A 19 -5.48 -20.66 4.57
CA TRP A 19 -5.55 -21.04 3.16
C TRP A 19 -4.82 -22.37 2.90
N ARG A 20 -3.59 -22.54 3.43
CA ARG A 20 -2.85 -23.81 3.33
C ARG A 20 -3.55 -25.00 4.00
N LYS A 21 -4.39 -24.72 5.01
CA LYS A 21 -5.26 -25.74 5.63
C LYS A 21 -6.52 -26.06 4.81
N ASN A 22 -6.65 -25.52 3.59
CA ASN A 22 -7.82 -25.67 2.72
C ASN A 22 -9.14 -25.18 3.35
N LEU A 23 -9.07 -24.21 4.27
CA LEU A 23 -10.29 -23.52 4.71
C LEU A 23 -10.78 -22.62 3.58
N ASN A 24 -12.08 -22.31 3.58
CA ASN A 24 -12.58 -21.23 2.75
C ASN A 24 -12.36 -19.87 3.45
N ALA A 25 -12.41 -18.78 2.67
CA ALA A 25 -12.19 -17.42 3.15
C ALA A 25 -13.09 -17.03 4.34
N LYS A 26 -14.38 -17.43 4.32
CA LYS A 26 -15.32 -17.09 5.40
C LYS A 26 -14.97 -17.79 6.71
N ALA A 27 -14.59 -19.07 6.64
CA ALA A 27 -14.18 -19.85 7.80
C ALA A 27 -12.86 -19.32 8.39
N ALA A 28 -11.90 -18.95 7.53
CA ALA A 28 -10.66 -18.33 7.96
C ALA A 28 -10.88 -16.97 8.64
N ALA A 29 -11.72 -16.11 8.07
CA ALA A 29 -12.06 -14.81 8.66
C ALA A 29 -12.71 -14.98 10.04
N LYS A 30 -13.66 -15.93 10.17
CA LYS A 30 -14.28 -16.24 11.46
C LYS A 30 -13.26 -16.74 12.47
N ALA A 31 -12.41 -17.68 12.09
CA ALA A 31 -11.39 -18.24 12.99
C ALA A 31 -10.39 -17.19 13.49
N ILE A 32 -10.05 -16.20 12.64
CA ILE A 32 -9.21 -15.07 13.04
C ILE A 32 -9.97 -14.16 14.01
N CYS A 33 -11.21 -13.77 13.70
CA CYS A 33 -11.99 -12.91 14.59
C CYS A 33 -12.30 -13.58 15.95
N ASP A 34 -12.48 -14.90 15.98
CA ASP A 34 -12.72 -15.64 17.22
C ASP A 34 -11.49 -15.58 18.18
N VAL A 35 -10.28 -15.40 17.65
CA VAL A 35 -9.02 -15.37 18.42
C VAL A 35 -8.52 -13.95 18.67
N GLU A 36 -8.53 -13.11 17.63
CA GLU A 36 -7.94 -11.76 17.63
C GLU A 36 -8.98 -10.66 17.93
N GLY A 37 -10.26 -11.02 18.09
CA GLY A 37 -11.35 -10.09 18.39
C GLY A 37 -12.35 -9.90 17.25
N GLU A 38 -13.54 -9.44 17.61
CA GLU A 38 -14.60 -9.22 16.62
C GLU A 38 -14.27 -8.00 15.74
N GLY A 39 -14.46 -8.14 14.43
CA GLY A 39 -14.19 -7.08 13.47
C GLY A 39 -12.72 -6.94 13.05
N THR A 40 -11.84 -7.79 13.59
CA THR A 40 -10.39 -7.73 13.34
C THR A 40 -10.06 -7.90 11.85
N VAL A 41 -10.77 -8.78 11.11
CA VAL A 41 -10.65 -8.85 9.64
C VAL A 41 -11.97 -8.70 8.90
N ALA A 42 -11.98 -7.85 7.87
CA ALA A 42 -13.11 -7.72 6.96
C ALA A 42 -13.18 -8.91 5.99
N SER A 43 -14.38 -9.47 5.81
CA SER A 43 -14.61 -10.62 4.90
C SER A 43 -14.11 -10.35 3.46
N ARG A 44 -14.25 -9.11 2.98
CA ARG A 44 -13.76 -8.70 1.65
C ARG A 44 -12.25 -8.76 1.54
N THR A 45 -11.53 -8.39 2.60
CA THR A 45 -10.06 -8.43 2.65
C THR A 45 -9.58 -9.88 2.61
N THR A 46 -10.19 -10.76 3.40
CA THR A 46 -9.88 -12.19 3.38
C THR A 46 -10.07 -12.82 2.01
N GLN A 47 -11.18 -12.51 1.32
CA GLN A 47 -11.45 -13.03 -0.03
C GLN A 47 -10.40 -12.57 -1.05
N LYS A 48 -9.98 -11.30 -1.01
CA LYS A 48 -8.92 -10.78 -1.89
C LYS A 48 -7.61 -11.54 -1.71
N TRP A 49 -7.17 -11.73 -0.47
CA TRP A 49 -5.96 -12.48 -0.16
C TRP A 49 -6.03 -13.94 -0.60
N PHE A 50 -7.18 -14.60 -0.38
CA PHE A 50 -7.37 -15.97 -0.84
C PHE A 50 -7.31 -16.09 -2.37
N LYS A 51 -7.81 -15.08 -3.09
CA LYS A 51 -7.65 -15.01 -4.55
C LYS A 51 -6.17 -14.90 -4.94
N HIS A 52 -5.40 -14.02 -4.30
CA HIS A 52 -3.95 -13.91 -4.53
C HIS A 52 -3.21 -15.23 -4.29
N PHE A 53 -3.50 -15.92 -3.19
CA PHE A 53 -2.87 -17.21 -2.90
C PHE A 53 -3.24 -18.28 -3.93
N ASN A 54 -4.48 -18.29 -4.43
CA ASN A 54 -4.89 -19.19 -5.51
C ASN A 54 -4.20 -18.88 -6.85
N GLU A 55 -3.82 -17.62 -7.08
CA GLU A 55 -3.04 -17.18 -8.24
C GLU A 55 -1.53 -17.46 -8.08
N GLY A 56 -1.11 -18.01 -6.93
CA GLY A 56 0.29 -18.32 -6.62
C GLY A 56 1.10 -17.14 -6.10
N ASP A 57 0.45 -16.03 -5.77
CA ASP A 57 1.08 -14.85 -5.19
C ASP A 57 1.12 -14.98 -3.66
N PHE A 58 2.31 -15.20 -3.12
CA PHE A 58 2.54 -15.41 -1.68
C PHE A 58 3.28 -14.25 -1.01
N ASP A 59 3.49 -13.16 -1.73
CA ASP A 59 4.06 -11.94 -1.17
C ASP A 59 3.09 -11.35 -0.13
N LEU A 60 3.58 -11.17 1.09
CA LEU A 60 2.79 -10.66 2.21
C LEU A 60 3.10 -9.20 2.50
N GLU A 61 4.10 -8.63 1.82
CA GLU A 61 4.47 -7.24 1.99
C GLU A 61 3.51 -6.34 1.22
N ASP A 62 3.37 -5.11 1.69
CA ASP A 62 2.67 -4.11 0.91
C ASP A 62 3.55 -3.72 -0.26
N ARG A 63 3.05 -3.95 -1.47
CA ARG A 63 3.70 -3.43 -2.66
C ARG A 63 3.76 -1.90 -2.56
N PRO A 64 4.85 -1.28 -3.05
CA PRO A 64 4.94 0.16 -3.11
C PRO A 64 3.68 0.68 -3.81
N HIS A 65 2.92 1.50 -3.08
CA HIS A 65 1.73 2.10 -3.65
C HIS A 65 2.18 3.05 -4.75
N SER A 66 1.67 2.87 -5.96
CA SER A 66 1.77 3.88 -7.01
C SER A 66 0.87 5.06 -6.62
N GLY A 67 1.36 5.86 -5.68
CA GLY A 67 0.78 7.14 -5.33
C GLY A 67 1.11 8.21 -6.37
N ARG A 68 0.51 9.39 -6.20
CA ARG A 68 0.94 10.59 -6.93
C ARG A 68 2.42 10.84 -6.58
N PRO A 69 3.33 11.03 -7.56
CA PRO A 69 4.69 11.45 -7.28
C PRO A 69 4.62 12.69 -6.39
N THR A 70 5.13 12.58 -5.17
CA THR A 70 5.13 13.67 -4.17
C THR A 70 6.37 14.54 -4.33
N VAL A 71 7.39 13.98 -4.96
CA VAL A 71 8.71 14.57 -5.12
C VAL A 71 8.83 14.90 -6.60
N LEU A 72 8.71 16.18 -6.91
CA LEU A 72 9.45 16.72 -8.04
C LEU A 72 10.92 16.38 -7.81
N ASP A 73 11.58 15.74 -8.77
CA ASP A 73 12.99 15.41 -8.59
C ASP A 73 13.77 16.71 -8.41
N GLU A 74 14.48 16.82 -7.29
CA GLU A 74 15.25 18.02 -6.96
C GLU A 74 16.36 18.25 -8.00
N GLY A 75 16.86 17.18 -8.63
CA GLY A 75 17.79 17.24 -9.74
C GLY A 75 17.19 17.87 -10.99
N ASP A 76 15.98 17.48 -11.37
CA ASP A 76 15.24 18.09 -12.47
C ASP A 76 14.97 19.59 -12.22
N LEU A 77 14.60 19.96 -10.99
CA LEU A 77 14.39 21.37 -10.60
C LEU A 77 15.70 22.18 -10.63
N GLN A 78 16.78 21.60 -10.09
CA GLN A 78 18.10 22.24 -10.07
C GLN A 78 18.61 22.45 -11.50
N THR A 79 18.42 21.46 -12.38
CA THR A 79 18.81 21.56 -13.79
C THR A 79 18.05 22.69 -14.51
N ALA A 80 16.75 22.82 -14.27
CA ALA A 80 15.96 23.90 -14.85
C ALA A 80 16.42 25.29 -14.36
N LEU A 81 16.75 25.42 -13.07
CA LEU A 81 17.30 26.65 -12.49
C LEU A 81 18.73 26.95 -12.95
N ASP A 82 19.55 25.94 -13.22
CA ASP A 82 20.91 26.12 -13.74
C ASP A 82 20.90 26.58 -15.21
N VAL A 83 19.91 26.14 -15.99
CA VAL A 83 19.70 26.57 -17.39
C VAL A 83 19.11 27.98 -17.43
N GLU A 84 18.09 28.25 -16.63
CA GLU A 84 17.43 29.55 -16.57
C GLU A 84 17.11 29.96 -15.12
N PRO A 85 18.02 30.67 -14.44
CA PRO A 85 17.86 31.06 -13.03
C PRO A 85 16.71 32.03 -12.77
N SER A 86 16.20 32.68 -13.82
CA SER A 86 15.11 33.64 -13.76
C SER A 86 13.73 33.04 -14.02
N SER A 87 13.63 31.72 -14.22
CA SER A 87 12.37 31.03 -14.49
C SER A 87 11.39 31.22 -13.34
N SER A 88 10.17 31.63 -13.68
CA SER A 88 9.07 31.69 -12.73
C SER A 88 8.59 30.30 -12.37
N THR A 89 7.97 30.15 -11.20
CA THR A 89 7.30 28.90 -10.78
C THR A 89 6.33 28.38 -11.84
N ARG A 90 5.66 29.29 -12.56
CA ARG A 90 4.73 28.91 -13.63
C ARG A 90 5.45 28.28 -14.83
N GLU A 91 6.55 28.87 -15.27
CA GLU A 91 7.37 28.33 -16.38
C GLU A 91 7.96 26.97 -16.00
N LEU A 92 8.49 26.83 -14.78
CA LEU A 92 8.99 25.56 -14.25
C LEU A 92 7.88 24.50 -14.19
N THR A 93 6.65 24.87 -13.87
CA THR A 93 5.53 23.92 -13.85
C THR A 93 5.08 23.48 -15.24
N GLU A 94 5.17 24.38 -16.22
CA GLU A 94 4.88 24.07 -17.62
C GLU A 94 5.98 23.17 -18.23
N GLU A 95 7.24 23.42 -17.87
CA GLU A 95 8.39 22.63 -18.31
C GLU A 95 8.44 21.23 -17.67
N LEU A 96 8.25 21.15 -16.35
CA LEU A 96 8.36 19.91 -15.58
C LEU A 96 7.04 19.13 -15.54
N GLY A 97 5.96 19.67 -16.10
CA GLY A 97 4.65 19.02 -16.17
C GLY A 97 4.01 18.76 -14.79
N VAL A 98 4.42 19.49 -13.76
CA VAL A 98 3.93 19.36 -12.39
C VAL A 98 2.96 20.48 -12.02
N ALA A 99 2.21 20.30 -10.94
CA ALA A 99 1.29 21.35 -10.49
C ALA A 99 2.07 22.49 -9.81
N ASN A 100 1.60 23.74 -9.95
CA ASN A 100 2.16 24.93 -9.26
C ASN A 100 2.27 24.80 -7.73
N LYS A 101 1.52 23.89 -7.11
CA LYS A 101 1.63 23.59 -5.67
C LYS A 101 2.79 22.65 -5.32
N THR A 102 3.52 22.17 -6.32
CA THR A 102 4.55 21.13 -6.23
C THR A 102 5.96 21.67 -6.53
N VAL A 103 6.07 22.78 -7.28
CA VAL A 103 7.27 23.62 -7.42
C VAL A 103 7.26 24.68 -6.34
#